data_AF-A0A076H0Y1-F1
#
_entry.id   AF-A0A076H0Y1-F1
#
_cell.length_a   1.000
_cell.length_b   1.000
_cell.length_c   1.000
_cell.angle_alpha   90.00
_cell.angle_beta   90.00
_cell.angle_gamma   90.00
#
_symmetry.space_group_name_H-M   'P 1'
#
loop_
_entity.id
_entity.type
_entity.pdbx_description
1 polymer ?
#
loop_
_entity_poly.entity_id
_entity_poly.type
_entity_poly.pdbx_seq_one_letter_code
_entity_poly.pdbx_strand_id
1 'polypeptide(L)'
;MRIRPIVLIPGLVTVLGISLGVLHSQQRSATAIESLGAAPTGSASPSPPAQPVQADPEQRRYPAVPADPIATATLLAEVETALRDPTTRPQQLPDLGHQQQVIYRVLSADVPRSQQVLAALPQRWRSVAERHLAARREFLRMSRGRRPSMLPAWRIIQPEPAEQLIAYYKKAEAATGIEWEVLAAVNLVETGMGRIDGVSVANAQGPMQFLPTTWAEAGIGKGDIRDPHDAIQAAARYLVRRGGLQDIRRGLWGYNNSDYYGKAVMLYASLIKEDPSAYTGLYHWEIHFNADAGDLWLPVGYVQRAPISVQEYLRRNPSSRAPE
;
A
#
# COMPACT_ATOMS: atom_id res chain seq x y z
N MET A 1 23.10 16.49 36.23
CA MET A 1 21.88 15.68 36.05
C MET A 1 20.74 16.64 35.71
N ARG A 2 20.45 16.86 34.42
CA ARG A 2 19.39 17.77 33.96
C ARG A 2 18.49 16.98 33.01
N ILE A 3 17.29 16.70 33.47
CA ILE A 3 16.21 16.05 32.73
C ILE A 3 15.76 17.05 31.66
N ARG A 4 15.94 16.71 30.38
CA ARG A 4 15.39 17.47 29.25
C ARG A 4 13.96 16.98 28.96
N PRO A 5 13.01 17.87 28.65
CA PRO A 5 11.62 17.49 28.46
C PRO A 5 11.46 16.69 27.16
N ILE A 6 10.67 15.63 27.25
CA ILE A 6 10.21 14.83 26.11
C ILE A 6 9.23 15.70 25.33
N VAL A 7 9.66 16.18 24.16
CA VAL A 7 8.77 16.86 23.20
C VAL A 7 7.91 15.77 22.55
N LEU A 8 6.62 15.73 22.90
CA LEU A 8 5.61 14.98 22.16
C LEU A 8 5.48 15.58 20.75
N ILE A 9 5.95 14.86 19.74
CA ILE A 9 5.68 15.20 18.34
C ILE A 9 4.31 14.60 17.97
N PRO A 10 3.36 15.39 17.45
CA PRO A 10 2.05 14.89 17.09
C PRO A 10 2.12 14.01 15.83
N GLY A 11 1.58 12.79 15.95
CA GLY A 11 0.89 12.02 14.91
C GLY A 11 1.63 11.74 13.60
N LEU A 12 2.33 10.59 13.53
CA LEU A 12 2.66 9.97 12.24
C LEU A 12 1.39 9.42 11.59
N VAL A 13 0.86 10.15 10.61
CA VAL A 13 -0.19 9.67 9.71
C VAL A 13 0.45 8.67 8.74
N THR A 14 0.14 7.38 8.92
CA THR A 14 0.40 6.35 7.90
C THR A 14 -0.36 6.72 6.64
N VAL A 15 0.11 6.24 5.49
CA VAL A 15 -0.62 6.24 4.21
C VAL A 15 -1.82 5.28 4.28
N LEU A 16 -2.79 5.59 5.14
CA LEU A 16 -4.19 5.60 4.74
C LEU A 16 -4.47 7.05 4.38
N GLY A 17 -5.19 7.34 3.30
CA GLY A 17 -5.51 8.71 2.88
C GLY A 17 -6.20 9.55 3.96
N ILE A 18 -5.42 10.13 4.88
CA ILE A 18 -5.86 11.08 5.89
C ILE A 18 -5.65 12.47 5.29
N SER A 19 -6.67 12.93 4.57
CA SER A 19 -6.84 14.36 4.33
C SER A 19 -7.40 14.98 5.61
N LEU A 20 -6.59 15.75 6.33
CA LEU A 20 -7.10 16.75 7.28
C LEU A 20 -7.28 18.06 6.50
N GLY A 21 -8.53 18.49 6.35
CA GLY A 21 -8.84 19.79 5.77
C GLY A 21 -8.37 20.91 6.69
N VAL A 22 -7.65 21.88 6.14
CA VAL A 22 -7.36 23.15 6.80
C VAL A 22 -8.11 24.24 6.05
N LEU A 23 -9.06 24.86 6.75
CA LEU A 23 -9.64 26.15 6.36
C LEU A 23 -8.51 27.18 6.26
N HIS A 24 -8.42 27.90 5.14
CA HIS A 24 -7.71 29.17 5.09
C HIS A 24 -8.65 30.31 4.73
N SER A 25 -8.72 31.24 5.66
CA SER A 25 -9.27 32.58 5.55
C SER A 25 -8.52 33.40 4.50
N GLN A 26 -9.27 34.35 3.92
CA GLN A 26 -8.83 35.36 2.95
C GLN A 26 -7.53 36.10 3.32
N GLN A 27 -6.72 36.45 2.31
CA GLN A 27 -6.48 37.86 1.96
C GLN A 27 -5.73 38.07 0.62
N ARG A 28 -6.41 38.83 -0.25
CA ARG A 28 -6.00 39.88 -1.20
C ARG A 28 -4.60 39.93 -1.86
N SER A 29 -4.69 40.01 -3.19
CA SER A 29 -4.09 41.00 -4.12
C SER A 29 -2.61 40.89 -4.50
N ALA A 30 -2.38 40.57 -5.79
CA ALA A 30 -1.40 41.27 -6.61
C ALA A 30 -1.79 41.21 -8.11
N THR A 31 -1.72 42.38 -8.72
CA THR A 31 -1.89 42.77 -10.13
C THR A 31 -1.15 41.88 -11.14
N ALA A 32 -1.83 41.51 -12.22
CA ALA A 32 -1.22 40.99 -13.44
C ALA A 32 -1.63 41.86 -14.64
N ILE A 33 -0.60 42.26 -15.38
CA ILE A 33 -0.57 43.22 -16.48
C ILE A 33 -1.08 42.56 -17.76
N GLU A 34 -1.88 43.31 -18.52
CA GLU A 34 -2.29 42.99 -19.90
C GLU A 34 -1.07 42.90 -20.84
N SER A 35 -1.03 41.89 -21.71
CA SER A 35 -0.40 42.04 -23.01
C SER A 35 -1.14 41.23 -24.08
N LEU A 36 -1.73 41.95 -25.04
CA LEU A 36 -2.28 41.44 -26.29
C LEU A 36 -1.19 40.80 -27.16
N GLY A 37 -1.52 39.70 -27.84
CA GLY A 37 -0.64 39.06 -28.83
C GLY A 37 -1.41 38.14 -29.76
N ALA A 38 -1.62 38.63 -30.99
CA ALA A 38 -2.32 38.09 -32.14
C ALA A 38 -2.25 36.57 -32.43
N ALA A 39 -3.36 36.06 -32.96
CA ALA A 39 -3.48 34.76 -33.62
C ALA A 39 -2.89 34.77 -35.05
N PRO A 40 -2.42 33.62 -35.55
CA PRO A 40 -2.46 33.33 -36.98
C PRO A 40 -3.32 32.09 -37.28
N THR A 41 -4.15 32.24 -38.31
CA THR A 41 -4.93 31.20 -38.99
C THR A 41 -4.01 30.32 -39.84
N GLY A 42 -4.10 28.99 -39.68
CA GLY A 42 -3.34 28.02 -40.46
C GLY A 42 -4.15 26.74 -40.72
N SER A 43 -4.62 26.62 -41.96
CA SER A 43 -5.09 25.44 -42.73
C SER A 43 -5.07 24.06 -42.05
N ALA A 44 -6.26 23.44 -41.96
CA ALA A 44 -6.48 22.04 -41.58
C ALA A 44 -6.14 21.08 -42.74
N SER A 45 -5.36 20.03 -42.45
CA SER A 45 -5.25 18.83 -43.28
C SER A 45 -6.05 17.68 -42.65
N PRO A 46 -6.71 16.81 -43.43
CA PRO A 46 -7.58 15.77 -42.89
C PRO A 46 -6.79 14.64 -42.21
N SER A 47 -7.15 14.32 -40.97
CA SER A 47 -6.64 13.15 -40.24
C SER A 47 -7.09 11.85 -40.93
N PRO A 48 -6.22 10.83 -41.08
CA PRO A 48 -6.62 9.54 -41.60
C PRO A 48 -7.58 8.82 -40.63
N PRO A 49 -8.49 7.97 -41.12
CA PRO A 49 -9.50 7.33 -40.29
C PRO A 49 -8.86 6.46 -39.20
N ALA A 50 -9.30 6.66 -37.96
CA ALA A 50 -8.90 5.86 -36.82
C ALA A 50 -9.25 4.40 -37.09
N GLN A 51 -8.23 3.55 -37.21
CA GLN A 51 -8.43 2.11 -37.18
C GLN A 51 -8.96 1.72 -35.79
N PRO A 52 -9.92 0.78 -35.71
CA PRO A 52 -10.43 0.32 -34.43
C PRO A 52 -9.28 -0.33 -33.66
N VAL A 53 -8.93 0.26 -32.52
CA VAL A 53 -7.97 -0.32 -31.56
C VAL A 53 -8.59 -1.63 -31.07
N GLN A 54 -8.09 -2.74 -31.59
CA GLN A 54 -8.40 -4.07 -31.05
C GLN A 54 -7.87 -4.11 -29.61
N ALA A 55 -8.75 -4.42 -28.66
CA ALA A 55 -8.40 -4.52 -27.25
C ALA A 55 -7.40 -5.67 -27.06
N ASP A 56 -6.26 -5.35 -26.46
CA ASP A 56 -5.21 -6.30 -26.12
C ASP A 56 -5.71 -7.28 -25.04
N PRO A 57 -5.73 -8.61 -25.26
CA PRO A 57 -6.20 -9.60 -24.28
C PRO A 57 -5.33 -9.71 -23.02
N GLU A 58 -4.20 -9.00 -22.95
CA GLU A 58 -3.24 -9.05 -21.83
C GLU A 58 -3.48 -8.04 -20.68
N GLN A 59 -4.56 -7.25 -20.73
CA GLN A 59 -4.84 -6.31 -19.65
C GLN A 59 -5.42 -7.03 -18.42
N ARG A 60 -4.57 -7.21 -17.39
CA ARG A 60 -4.97 -7.68 -16.05
C ARG A 60 -6.24 -6.94 -15.59
N ARG A 61 -7.21 -7.68 -15.05
CA ARG A 61 -8.52 -7.15 -14.65
C ARG A 61 -8.67 -7.16 -13.14
N TYR A 62 -9.58 -6.34 -12.63
CA TYR A 62 -9.97 -6.38 -11.23
C TYR A 62 -10.55 -7.78 -10.91
N PRO A 63 -9.99 -8.52 -9.93
CA PRO A 63 -10.47 -9.85 -9.56
C PRO A 63 -11.91 -9.87 -9.06
N ALA A 64 -12.72 -10.81 -9.54
CA ALA A 64 -14.05 -11.06 -8.98
C ALA A 64 -13.95 -11.96 -7.73
N VAL A 65 -14.91 -11.84 -6.81
CA VAL A 65 -15.02 -12.70 -5.62
C VAL A 65 -16.40 -13.36 -5.60
N PRO A 66 -16.51 -14.70 -5.76
CA PRO A 66 -17.81 -15.38 -5.85
C PRO A 66 -18.72 -15.08 -4.66
N ALA A 67 -19.96 -14.63 -4.86
CA ALA A 67 -20.86 -14.30 -3.74
C ALA A 67 -21.07 -15.47 -2.76
N ASP A 68 -21.09 -16.69 -3.28
CA ASP A 68 -21.21 -17.91 -2.49
C ASP A 68 -19.97 -18.15 -1.59
N PRO A 69 -20.16 -18.37 -0.26
CA PRO A 69 -19.06 -18.59 0.67
C PRO A 69 -18.25 -19.86 0.40
N ILE A 70 -18.89 -20.94 -0.07
CA ILE A 70 -18.19 -22.20 -0.35
C ILE A 70 -17.29 -22.03 -1.58
N ALA A 71 -17.81 -21.42 -2.64
CA ALA A 71 -17.04 -21.07 -3.82
C ALA A 71 -15.88 -20.12 -3.49
N THR A 72 -16.10 -19.13 -2.61
CA THR A 72 -15.02 -18.24 -2.13
C THR A 72 -13.95 -19.02 -1.37
N ALA A 73 -14.34 -19.96 -0.50
CA ALA A 73 -13.41 -20.78 0.27
C ALA A 73 -12.56 -21.69 -0.64
N THR A 74 -13.18 -22.32 -1.65
CA THR A 74 -12.48 -23.12 -2.66
C THR A 74 -11.47 -22.28 -3.43
N LEU A 75 -11.91 -21.14 -3.97
CA LEU A 75 -11.03 -20.21 -4.69
C LEU A 75 -9.85 -19.73 -3.82
N LEU A 76 -10.13 -19.34 -2.57
CA LEU A 76 -9.09 -18.91 -1.65
C LEU A 76 -8.10 -20.05 -1.37
N ALA A 77 -8.59 -21.28 -1.13
CA ALA A 77 -7.72 -22.42 -0.90
C ALA A 77 -6.82 -22.75 -2.12
N GLU A 78 -7.34 -22.63 -3.34
CA GLU A 78 -6.57 -22.79 -4.58
C GLU A 78 -5.48 -21.71 -4.71
N VAL A 79 -5.85 -20.45 -4.48
CA VAL A 79 -4.92 -19.32 -4.53
C VAL A 79 -3.82 -19.44 -3.47
N GLU A 80 -4.16 -19.75 -2.21
CA GLU A 80 -3.19 -19.96 -1.15
C GLU A 80 -2.22 -21.12 -1.47
N THR A 81 -2.73 -22.16 -2.15
CA THR A 81 -1.91 -23.31 -2.58
C THR A 81 -0.94 -22.90 -3.69
N ALA A 82 -1.45 -22.28 -4.75
CA ALA A 82 -0.64 -21.88 -5.89
C ALA A 82 0.44 -20.86 -5.51
N LEU A 83 0.14 -19.91 -4.63
CA LEU A 83 1.13 -18.91 -4.18
C LEU A 83 2.29 -19.52 -3.37
N ARG A 84 2.10 -20.71 -2.78
CA ARG A 84 3.14 -21.42 -2.00
C ARG A 84 3.78 -22.56 -2.75
N ASP A 85 3.27 -22.90 -3.93
CA ASP A 85 3.85 -23.95 -4.76
C ASP A 85 5.03 -23.38 -5.56
N PRO A 86 6.27 -23.85 -5.33
CA PRO A 86 7.45 -23.37 -6.05
C PRO A 86 7.41 -23.69 -7.55
N THR A 87 6.49 -24.55 -8.00
CA THR A 87 6.29 -24.88 -9.41
C THR A 87 5.31 -23.94 -10.12
N THR A 88 4.61 -23.08 -9.39
CA THR A 88 3.74 -22.05 -9.99
C THR A 88 4.55 -21.13 -10.89
N ARG A 89 4.08 -20.97 -12.14
CA ARG A 89 4.80 -20.18 -13.13
C ARG A 89 4.89 -18.71 -12.67
N PRO A 90 6.06 -18.06 -12.74
CA PRO A 90 6.23 -16.67 -12.30
C PRO A 90 5.23 -15.68 -12.91
N GLN A 91 4.80 -15.90 -14.16
CA GLN A 91 3.84 -15.05 -14.86
C GLN A 91 2.43 -15.10 -14.24
N GLN A 92 2.09 -16.15 -13.49
CA GLN A 92 0.78 -16.30 -12.82
C GLN A 92 0.73 -15.62 -11.45
N LEU A 93 1.89 -15.42 -10.81
CA LEU A 93 1.97 -14.91 -9.44
C LEU A 93 1.33 -13.53 -9.24
N PRO A 94 1.46 -12.55 -10.16
CA PRO A 94 0.78 -11.27 -10.00
C PRO A 94 -0.74 -11.42 -9.88
N ASP A 95 -1.37 -12.22 -10.75
CA ASP A 95 -2.83 -12.42 -10.73
C ASP A 95 -3.30 -13.18 -9.50
N LEU A 96 -2.55 -14.20 -9.08
CA LEU A 96 -2.83 -14.93 -7.85
C LEU A 96 -2.73 -14.03 -6.62
N GLY A 97 -1.68 -13.21 -6.51
CA GLY A 97 -1.51 -12.27 -5.40
C GLY A 97 -2.61 -11.21 -5.36
N HIS A 98 -3.01 -10.69 -6.52
CA HIS A 98 -4.11 -9.73 -6.61
C HIS A 98 -5.46 -10.37 -6.25
N GLN A 99 -5.73 -11.60 -6.71
CA GLN A 99 -6.93 -12.36 -6.32
C GLN A 99 -6.98 -12.61 -4.81
N GLN A 100 -5.86 -13.05 -4.20
CA GLN A 100 -5.74 -13.24 -2.75
C GLN A 100 -6.08 -11.95 -2.00
N GLN A 101 -5.47 -10.83 -2.42
CA GLN A 101 -5.67 -9.53 -1.81
C GLN A 101 -7.14 -9.12 -1.85
N VAL A 102 -7.79 -9.19 -3.01
CA VAL A 102 -9.19 -8.78 -3.18
C VAL A 102 -10.14 -9.64 -2.36
N ILE A 103 -9.92 -10.97 -2.29
CA ILE A 103 -10.71 -11.86 -1.42
C ILE A 103 -10.65 -11.37 0.03
N TYR A 104 -9.45 -11.12 0.56
CA TYR A 104 -9.32 -10.63 1.94
C TYR A 104 -9.87 -9.23 2.15
N ARG A 105 -9.81 -8.35 1.14
CA ARG A 105 -10.43 -7.01 1.21
C ARG A 105 -11.96 -7.12 1.32
N VAL A 106 -12.60 -7.91 0.46
CA VAL A 106 -14.05 -8.16 0.50
C VAL A 106 -14.48 -8.78 1.83
N LEU A 107 -13.85 -9.88 2.23
CA LEU A 107 -14.22 -10.61 3.45
C LEU A 107 -13.91 -9.83 4.73
N SER A 108 -12.93 -8.93 4.72
CA SER A 108 -12.65 -8.10 5.90
C SER A 108 -13.78 -7.13 6.24
N ALA A 109 -14.53 -6.68 5.22
CA ALA A 109 -15.65 -5.76 5.35
C ALA A 109 -17.00 -6.47 5.62
N ASP A 110 -17.10 -7.76 5.29
CA ASP A 110 -18.32 -8.58 5.47
C ASP A 110 -18.06 -9.70 6.49
N VAL A 111 -18.33 -9.41 7.77
CA VAL A 111 -18.06 -10.33 8.88
C VAL A 111 -18.88 -11.63 8.76
N PRO A 112 -20.20 -11.61 8.55
CA PRO A 112 -20.99 -12.83 8.39
C PRO A 112 -20.47 -13.73 7.27
N ARG A 113 -20.19 -13.17 6.08
CA ARG A 113 -19.65 -13.95 4.96
C ARG A 113 -18.27 -14.51 5.27
N SER A 114 -17.40 -13.73 5.92
CA SER A 114 -16.07 -14.20 6.31
C SER A 114 -16.13 -15.40 7.25
N GLN A 115 -17.10 -15.46 8.18
CA GLN A 115 -17.25 -16.59 9.10
C GLN A 115 -17.67 -17.86 8.34
N GLN A 116 -18.57 -17.73 7.36
CA GLN A 116 -18.99 -18.84 6.50
C GLN A 116 -17.83 -19.35 5.64
N VAL A 117 -17.03 -18.45 5.05
CA VAL A 117 -15.82 -18.82 4.31
C VAL A 117 -14.81 -19.54 5.21
N LEU A 118 -14.54 -19.02 6.41
CA LEU A 118 -13.61 -19.63 7.37
C LEU A 118 -14.07 -21.04 7.80
N ALA A 119 -15.38 -21.25 7.96
CA ALA A 119 -15.94 -22.56 8.28
C ALA A 119 -15.75 -23.56 7.13
N ALA A 120 -15.87 -23.11 5.88
CA ALA A 120 -15.69 -23.95 4.68
C ALA A 120 -14.22 -24.17 4.28
N LEU A 121 -13.28 -23.33 4.76
CA LEU A 121 -11.86 -23.44 4.42
C LEU A 121 -11.21 -24.72 5.01
N PRO A 122 -10.29 -25.36 4.26
CA PRO A 122 -9.42 -26.40 4.81
C PRO A 122 -8.66 -25.90 6.04
N GLN A 123 -8.48 -26.78 7.04
CA GLN A 123 -7.87 -26.45 8.34
C GLN A 123 -6.54 -25.69 8.20
N ARG A 124 -5.69 -26.10 7.25
CA ARG A 124 -4.37 -25.49 7.02
C ARG A 124 -4.43 -24.02 6.62
N TRP A 125 -5.51 -23.60 5.95
CA TRP A 125 -5.70 -22.23 5.48
C TRP A 125 -6.51 -21.35 6.43
N ARG A 126 -7.18 -21.94 7.41
CA ARG A 126 -8.02 -21.18 8.35
C ARG A 126 -7.21 -20.17 9.16
N SER A 127 -6.10 -20.58 9.77
CA SER A 127 -5.24 -19.67 10.56
C SER A 127 -4.60 -18.57 9.70
N VAL A 128 -4.23 -18.89 8.46
CA VAL A 128 -3.72 -17.93 7.49
C VAL A 128 -4.79 -16.87 7.19
N ALA A 129 -5.99 -17.31 6.83
CA ALA A 129 -7.11 -16.43 6.53
C ALA A 129 -7.53 -15.57 7.73
N GLU A 130 -7.59 -16.14 8.93
CA GLU A 130 -7.89 -15.40 10.17
C GLU A 130 -6.91 -14.24 10.40
N ARG A 131 -5.61 -14.47 10.19
CA ARG A 131 -4.59 -13.42 10.37
C ARG A 131 -4.66 -12.34 9.29
N HIS A 132 -4.86 -12.71 8.02
CA HIS A 132 -5.08 -11.73 6.95
C HIS A 132 -6.33 -10.86 7.22
N LEU A 133 -7.44 -11.48 7.62
CA LEU A 133 -8.69 -10.78 7.95
C LEU A 133 -8.51 -9.89 9.18
N ALA A 134 -7.86 -10.38 10.23
CA ALA A 134 -7.57 -9.62 11.43
C ALA A 134 -6.71 -8.39 11.12
N ALA A 135 -5.61 -8.55 10.38
CA ALA A 135 -4.73 -7.45 9.98
C ALA A 135 -5.49 -6.39 9.17
N ARG A 136 -6.29 -6.83 8.19
CA ARG A 136 -7.06 -5.93 7.34
C ARG A 136 -8.11 -5.14 8.13
N ARG A 137 -8.76 -5.78 9.10
CA ARG A 137 -9.74 -5.14 10.00
C ARG A 137 -9.11 -4.07 10.88
N GLU A 138 -7.84 -4.20 11.28
CA GLU A 138 -7.15 -3.12 12.00
C GLU A 138 -7.02 -1.86 11.14
N PHE A 139 -6.74 -1.98 9.84
CA PHE A 139 -6.73 -0.81 8.94
C PHE A 139 -8.11 -0.21 8.71
N LEU A 140 -9.18 -1.03 8.69
CA LEU A 140 -10.55 -0.51 8.65
C LEU A 140 -10.89 0.29 9.90
N ARG A 141 -10.41 -0.13 11.08
CA ARG A 141 -10.56 0.64 12.34
C ARG A 141 -9.78 1.95 12.29
N MET A 142 -8.57 1.93 11.73
CA MET A 142 -7.76 3.15 11.55
C MET A 142 -8.41 4.15 10.60
N SER A 143 -9.04 3.68 9.51
CA SER A 143 -9.71 4.56 8.54
C SER A 143 -10.94 5.26 9.13
N ARG A 144 -11.52 4.72 10.20
CA ARG A 144 -12.78 5.19 10.82
C ARG A 144 -13.90 5.34 9.79
N GLY A 145 -13.94 4.46 8.79
CA GLY A 145 -14.94 4.49 7.72
C GLY A 145 -14.79 5.65 6.72
N ARG A 146 -13.71 6.42 6.78
CA ARG A 146 -13.44 7.47 5.80
C ARG A 146 -13.28 6.89 4.40
N ARG A 147 -13.96 7.52 3.45
CA ARG A 147 -13.96 7.17 2.03
C ARG A 147 -13.82 8.46 1.21
N PRO A 148 -12.59 8.84 0.83
CA PRO A 148 -12.34 10.10 0.12
C PRO A 148 -12.90 10.09 -1.31
N SER A 149 -13.35 11.25 -1.77
CA SER A 149 -13.79 11.50 -3.16
C SER A 149 -12.65 11.96 -4.08
N MET A 150 -11.45 12.14 -3.54
CA MET A 150 -10.24 12.54 -4.26
C MET A 150 -9.20 11.43 -4.15
N LEU A 151 -8.64 11.03 -5.29
CA LEU A 151 -7.46 10.20 -5.35
C LEU A 151 -6.21 11.05 -5.12
N PRO A 152 -5.18 10.46 -4.49
CA PRO A 152 -3.94 11.16 -4.18
C PRO A 152 -3.07 11.39 -5.41
N ALA A 153 -2.16 12.36 -5.32
CA ALA A 153 -1.13 12.61 -6.33
C ALA A 153 0.02 11.59 -6.25
N TRP A 154 -0.29 10.32 -6.47
CA TRP A 154 0.68 9.22 -6.42
C TRP A 154 1.19 8.83 -7.81
N ARG A 155 2.35 8.20 -7.81
CA ARG A 155 2.84 7.35 -8.89
C ARG A 155 2.92 5.92 -8.37
N ILE A 156 2.30 4.98 -9.07
CA ILE A 156 2.43 3.55 -8.75
C ILE A 156 3.49 2.95 -9.67
N ILE A 157 4.60 2.50 -9.09
CA ILE A 157 5.77 1.96 -9.78
C ILE A 157 5.89 0.45 -9.57
N GLN A 158 6.73 -0.19 -10.39
CA GLN A 158 7.18 -1.55 -10.08
C GLN A 158 7.99 -1.53 -8.78
N PRO A 159 7.77 -2.48 -7.86
CA PRO A 159 8.64 -2.62 -6.70
C PRO A 159 10.02 -3.12 -7.13
N GLU A 160 10.99 -2.96 -6.24
CA GLU A 160 12.27 -3.67 -6.33
C GLU A 160 12.01 -5.19 -6.36
N PRO A 161 12.79 -6.00 -7.12
CA PRO A 161 12.59 -7.44 -7.20
C PRO A 161 12.54 -8.12 -5.82
N ALA A 162 11.65 -9.10 -5.68
CA ALA A 162 11.38 -9.81 -4.42
C ALA A 162 12.66 -10.31 -3.72
N GLU A 163 13.53 -10.99 -4.46
CA GLU A 163 14.80 -11.52 -3.94
C GLU A 163 15.71 -10.41 -3.42
N GLN A 164 15.72 -9.27 -4.11
CA GLN A 164 16.54 -8.13 -3.75
C GLN A 164 16.01 -7.43 -2.48
N LEU A 165 14.68 -7.29 -2.35
CA LEU A 165 14.05 -6.83 -1.11
C LEU A 165 14.35 -7.76 0.07
N ILE A 166 14.23 -9.08 -0.11
CA ILE A 166 14.58 -10.07 0.92
C ILE A 166 16.04 -9.89 1.35
N ALA A 167 16.96 -9.71 0.40
CA ALA A 167 18.36 -9.47 0.72
C ALA A 167 18.56 -8.18 1.54
N TYR A 168 17.81 -7.10 1.22
CA TYR A 168 17.86 -5.84 1.99
C TYR A 168 17.32 -6.02 3.42
N TYR A 169 16.20 -6.72 3.60
CA TYR A 169 15.64 -6.99 4.92
C TYR A 169 16.60 -7.84 5.76
N LYS A 170 17.12 -8.96 5.21
CA LYS A 170 18.05 -9.84 5.92
C LYS A 170 19.37 -9.15 6.28
N LYS A 171 19.87 -8.26 5.41
CA LYS A 171 21.02 -7.42 5.72
C LYS A 171 20.74 -6.50 6.90
N ALA A 172 19.55 -5.89 6.95
CA ALA A 172 19.15 -5.01 8.04
C ALA A 172 18.96 -5.79 9.35
N GLU A 173 18.35 -6.97 9.28
CA GLU A 173 18.23 -7.92 10.40
C GLU A 173 19.61 -8.28 10.95
N ALA A 174 20.56 -8.71 10.12
CA ALA A 174 21.91 -9.05 10.55
C ALA A 174 22.64 -7.88 11.23
N ALA A 175 22.36 -6.64 10.80
CA ALA A 175 22.99 -5.44 11.36
C ALA A 175 22.33 -4.94 12.65
N THR A 176 21.06 -5.26 12.90
CA THR A 176 20.26 -4.59 13.94
C THR A 176 19.56 -5.53 14.90
N GLY A 177 19.29 -6.77 14.52
CA GLY A 177 18.48 -7.74 15.26
C GLY A 177 16.97 -7.60 15.07
N ILE A 178 16.50 -6.66 14.25
CA ILE A 178 15.07 -6.56 13.90
C ILE A 178 14.75 -7.60 12.83
N GLU A 179 13.82 -8.50 13.12
CA GLU A 179 13.46 -9.62 12.24
C GLU A 179 13.06 -9.15 10.83
N TRP A 180 13.57 -9.85 9.81
CA TRP A 180 13.36 -9.44 8.41
C TRP A 180 11.88 -9.46 8.02
N GLU A 181 11.08 -10.34 8.64
CA GLU A 181 9.63 -10.44 8.45
C GLU A 181 8.90 -9.17 8.93
N VAL A 182 9.38 -8.56 10.01
CA VAL A 182 8.84 -7.28 10.51
C VAL A 182 9.15 -6.17 9.53
N LEU A 183 10.37 -6.11 8.99
CA LEU A 183 10.76 -5.10 7.99
C LEU A 183 9.97 -5.25 6.69
N ALA A 184 9.76 -6.49 6.23
CA ALA A 184 8.91 -6.79 5.08
C ALA A 184 7.46 -6.36 5.31
N ALA A 185 6.90 -6.65 6.50
CA ALA A 185 5.56 -6.24 6.87
C ALA A 185 5.41 -4.70 6.98
N VAL A 186 6.42 -3.99 7.50
CA VAL A 186 6.43 -2.52 7.49
C VAL A 186 6.44 -2.00 6.05
N ASN A 187 7.33 -2.50 5.17
CA ASN A 187 7.38 -2.05 3.77
C ASN A 187 6.05 -2.30 3.02
N LEU A 188 5.43 -3.47 3.25
CA LEU A 188 4.11 -3.79 2.74
C LEU A 188 3.07 -2.75 3.16
N VAL A 189 3.03 -2.43 4.46
CA VAL A 189 2.01 -1.53 5.03
C VAL A 189 2.23 -0.07 4.64
N GLU A 190 3.49 0.38 4.54
CA GLU A 190 3.80 1.77 4.20
C GLU A 190 3.51 2.08 2.72
N THR A 191 3.92 1.19 1.80
CA THR A 191 3.88 1.52 0.36
C THR A 191 3.58 0.33 -0.56
N GLY A 192 3.16 -0.81 -0.05
CA GLY A 192 2.92 -2.00 -0.86
C GLY A 192 4.22 -2.54 -1.49
N MET A 193 5.27 -2.66 -0.68
CA MET A 193 6.63 -3.05 -1.10
C MET A 193 7.37 -2.00 -1.93
N GLY A 194 7.12 -0.71 -1.71
CA GLY A 194 7.74 0.39 -2.46
C GLY A 194 7.00 0.80 -3.73
N ARG A 195 5.81 0.24 -3.99
CA ARG A 195 5.02 0.58 -5.19
C ARG A 195 4.47 1.99 -5.17
N ILE A 196 4.14 2.53 -4.00
CA ILE A 196 3.64 3.91 -3.89
C ILE A 196 4.84 4.87 -3.86
N ASP A 197 5.11 5.51 -4.99
CA ASP A 197 5.95 6.70 -5.05
C ASP A 197 5.07 7.95 -4.95
N GLY A 198 4.96 8.46 -3.74
CA GLY A 198 4.19 9.65 -3.44
C GLY A 198 4.63 10.23 -2.11
N VAL A 199 4.53 11.54 -2.00
CA VAL A 199 4.72 12.25 -0.74
C VAL A 199 3.41 12.15 0.05
N SER A 200 3.46 11.66 1.29
CA SER A 200 2.26 11.65 2.14
C SER A 200 1.82 13.06 2.51
N VAL A 201 0.61 13.22 3.06
CA VAL A 201 0.15 14.51 3.60
C VAL A 201 1.10 15.02 4.70
N ALA A 202 1.76 14.12 5.43
CA ALA A 202 2.75 14.44 6.45
C ALA A 202 4.17 14.67 5.88
N ASN A 203 4.33 14.72 4.55
CA ASN A 203 5.60 14.80 3.86
C ASN A 203 6.53 13.58 4.08
N ALA A 204 5.96 12.41 4.34
CA ALA A 204 6.71 11.17 4.39
C ALA A 204 7.11 10.71 2.97
N GLN A 205 8.31 10.13 2.84
CA GLN A 205 8.94 9.83 1.55
C GLN A 205 9.52 8.41 1.51
N GLY A 206 9.63 7.89 0.29
CA GLY A 206 10.28 6.61 0.02
C GLY A 206 9.45 5.38 0.43
N PRO A 207 10.00 4.18 0.20
CA PRO A 207 9.27 2.92 0.39
C PRO A 207 8.93 2.63 1.86
N MET A 208 9.69 3.19 2.80
CA MET A 208 9.46 3.05 4.24
C MET A 208 8.78 4.28 4.88
N GLN A 209 8.29 5.23 4.05
CA GLN A 209 7.55 6.44 4.45
C GLN A 209 8.20 7.20 5.61
N PHE A 210 9.47 7.55 5.46
CA PHE A 210 10.17 8.35 6.45
C PHE A 210 9.82 9.83 6.34
N LEU A 211 9.65 10.49 7.48
CA LEU A 211 9.74 11.95 7.55
C LEU A 211 11.19 12.39 7.32
N PRO A 212 11.46 13.44 6.54
CA PRO A 212 12.81 13.99 6.37
C PRO A 212 13.49 14.36 7.69
N THR A 213 12.71 14.81 8.68
CA THR A 213 13.22 15.11 10.03
C THR A 213 13.71 13.87 10.75
N THR A 214 12.96 12.75 10.67
CA THR A 214 13.38 11.46 11.23
C THR A 214 14.58 10.89 10.48
N TRP A 215 14.64 11.03 9.16
CA TRP A 215 15.79 10.63 8.36
C TRP A 215 17.07 11.37 8.79
N ALA A 216 16.96 12.66 9.09
CA ALA A 216 18.08 13.50 9.52
C ALA A 216 18.55 13.21 10.97
N GLU A 217 17.82 12.41 11.76
CA GLU A 217 18.25 12.03 13.10
C GLU A 217 19.57 11.23 13.06
N ALA A 218 20.49 11.56 13.97
CA ALA A 218 21.81 10.95 14.01
C ALA A 218 21.73 9.41 14.16
N GLY A 219 22.31 8.71 13.19
CA GLY A 219 22.34 7.25 13.13
C GLY A 219 21.07 6.62 12.55
N ILE A 220 20.10 7.39 12.06
CA ILE A 220 18.89 6.86 11.41
C ILE A 220 19.06 6.80 9.89
N GLY A 221 18.98 7.92 9.18
CA GLY A 221 19.14 7.97 7.73
C GLY A 221 20.60 7.88 7.29
N LYS A 222 20.84 7.19 6.17
CA LYS A 222 22.13 7.18 5.46
C LYS A 222 21.86 6.92 3.99
N GLY A 223 22.39 7.77 3.11
CA GLY A 223 22.16 7.67 1.67
C GLY A 223 20.82 8.31 1.26
N ASP A 224 20.09 7.68 0.35
CA ASP A 224 18.84 8.25 -0.22
C ASP A 224 17.59 7.69 0.46
N ILE A 225 16.71 8.58 0.94
CA ILE A 225 15.42 8.23 1.55
C ILE A 225 14.48 7.49 0.57
N ARG A 226 14.67 7.69 -0.73
CA ARG A 226 13.89 7.04 -1.80
C ARG A 226 14.47 5.71 -2.26
N ASP A 227 15.74 5.43 -1.95
CA ASP A 227 16.36 4.16 -2.30
C ASP A 227 15.84 3.04 -1.38
N PRO A 228 15.29 1.93 -1.91
CA PRO A 228 14.76 0.85 -1.08
C PRO A 228 15.78 0.23 -0.13
N HIS A 229 17.02 0.05 -0.56
CA HIS A 229 18.06 -0.50 0.30
C HIS A 229 18.30 0.42 1.50
N ASP A 230 18.57 1.70 1.27
CA ASP A 230 18.89 2.67 2.32
C ASP A 230 17.71 2.90 3.26
N ALA A 231 16.49 3.00 2.72
CA ALA A 231 15.27 3.17 3.49
C ALA A 231 14.98 1.98 4.42
N ILE A 232 15.14 0.74 3.94
CA ILE A 232 14.95 -0.47 4.76
C ILE A 232 15.97 -0.53 5.90
N GLN A 233 17.23 -0.21 5.61
CA GLN A 233 18.29 -0.16 6.62
C GLN A 233 18.00 0.92 7.67
N ALA A 234 17.48 2.07 7.27
CA ALA A 234 17.06 3.14 8.19
C ALA A 234 15.86 2.73 9.04
N ALA A 235 14.87 2.03 8.46
CA ALA A 235 13.69 1.52 9.19
C ALA A 235 14.09 0.60 10.34
N ALA A 236 15.03 -0.31 10.09
CA ALA A 236 15.55 -1.21 11.13
C ALA A 236 16.23 -0.42 12.26
N ARG A 237 17.14 0.51 11.94
CA ARG A 237 17.79 1.38 12.96
C ARG A 237 16.79 2.21 13.75
N TYR A 238 15.76 2.71 13.08
CA TYR A 238 14.71 3.49 13.73
C TYR A 238 13.88 2.63 14.68
N LEU A 239 13.49 1.41 14.31
CA LEU A 239 12.82 0.47 15.20
C LEU A 239 13.66 0.15 16.44
N VAL A 240 14.98 -0.08 16.27
CA VAL A 240 15.90 -0.25 17.42
C VAL A 240 15.90 0.99 18.32
N ARG A 241 16.04 2.19 17.75
CA ARG A 241 16.03 3.46 18.49
C ARG A 241 14.75 3.63 19.33
N ARG A 242 13.61 3.12 18.84
CA ARG A 242 12.32 3.18 19.53
C ARG A 242 12.09 2.04 20.53
N GLY A 243 13.08 1.17 20.75
CA GLY A 243 13.05 0.08 21.73
C GLY A 243 12.59 -1.28 21.15
N GLY A 244 12.65 -1.44 19.83
CA GLY A 244 12.15 -2.61 19.12
C GLY A 244 12.84 -3.93 19.47
N LEU A 245 14.09 -3.88 19.96
CA LEU A 245 14.83 -5.09 20.38
C LEU A 245 14.34 -5.66 21.70
N GLN A 246 13.83 -4.80 22.59
CA GLN A 246 13.24 -5.24 23.86
C GLN A 246 11.76 -5.57 23.67
N ASP A 247 11.07 -4.74 22.88
CA ASP A 247 9.67 -4.90 22.56
C ASP A 247 9.38 -4.34 21.18
N ILE A 248 9.18 -5.23 20.21
CA ILE A 248 8.90 -4.82 18.83
C ILE A 248 7.62 -4.01 18.71
N ARG A 249 6.63 -4.23 19.58
CA ARG A 249 5.39 -3.42 19.63
C ARG A 249 5.69 -1.98 20.01
N ARG A 250 6.58 -1.77 20.97
CA ARG A 250 7.06 -0.44 21.36
C ARG A 250 7.82 0.23 20.21
N GLY A 251 8.66 -0.53 19.51
CA GLY A 251 9.34 -0.06 18.29
C GLY A 251 8.34 0.43 17.24
N LEU A 252 7.34 -0.40 16.92
CA LEU A 252 6.29 -0.10 15.95
C LEU A 252 5.37 1.05 16.39
N TRP A 253 5.04 1.17 17.69
CA TRP A 253 4.33 2.34 18.23
C TRP A 253 5.14 3.62 18.02
N GLY A 254 6.46 3.53 18.16
CA GLY A 254 7.35 4.64 17.87
C GLY A 254 7.47 4.97 16.39
N TYR A 255 7.31 3.96 15.53
CA TYR A 255 7.18 4.13 14.09
C TYR A 255 5.87 4.85 13.78
N ASN A 256 4.74 4.23 14.09
CA ASN A 256 3.41 4.80 13.96
C ASN A 256 2.64 4.72 15.28
N ASN A 257 2.12 5.85 15.76
CA ASN A 257 1.44 5.97 17.06
C ASN A 257 0.01 5.39 17.04
N SER A 258 -0.11 4.11 16.67
CA SER A 258 -1.36 3.36 16.48
C SER A 258 -1.16 1.90 16.86
N ASP A 259 -1.95 1.43 17.83
CA ASP A 259 -1.96 0.02 18.22
C ASP A 259 -2.44 -0.88 17.09
N TYR A 260 -3.39 -0.37 16.29
CA TYR A 260 -3.94 -1.04 15.12
C TYR A 260 -2.85 -1.27 14.06
N TYR A 261 -2.00 -0.27 13.81
CA TYR A 261 -0.87 -0.39 12.90
C TYR A 261 0.08 -1.49 13.36
N GLY A 262 0.52 -1.42 14.63
CA GLY A 262 1.42 -2.44 15.18
C GLY A 262 0.80 -3.83 15.14
N LYS A 263 -0.53 -3.96 15.29
CA LYS A 263 -1.21 -5.27 15.30
C LYS A 263 -1.21 -5.86 13.90
N ALA A 264 -1.55 -5.06 12.90
CA ALA A 264 -1.53 -5.49 11.51
C ALA A 264 -0.12 -5.88 11.04
N VAL A 265 0.90 -5.07 11.35
CA VAL A 265 2.30 -5.39 11.02
C VAL A 265 2.72 -6.73 11.62
N MET A 266 2.44 -6.95 12.91
CA MET A 266 2.80 -8.22 13.56
C MET A 266 2.03 -9.42 12.99
N LEU A 267 0.76 -9.24 12.59
CA LEU A 267 -0.02 -10.30 11.95
C LEU A 267 0.57 -10.68 10.58
N TYR A 268 0.96 -9.71 9.74
CA TYR A 268 1.66 -10.01 8.49
C TYR A 268 3.05 -10.61 8.71
N ALA A 269 3.83 -10.07 9.64
CA ALA A 269 5.15 -10.62 9.99
C ALA A 269 5.02 -12.08 10.46
N SER A 270 4.00 -12.40 11.27
CA SER A 270 3.77 -13.78 11.75
C SER A 270 3.45 -14.77 10.63
N LEU A 271 2.80 -14.33 9.55
CA LEU A 271 2.50 -15.19 8.41
C LEU A 271 3.80 -15.58 7.69
N ILE A 272 4.66 -14.59 7.45
CA ILE A 272 5.96 -14.80 6.80
C ILE A 272 6.89 -15.63 7.70
N LYS A 273 6.85 -15.41 9.01
CA LYS A 273 7.68 -16.12 9.98
C LYS A 273 7.33 -17.61 10.08
N GLU A 274 6.04 -17.92 10.03
CA GLU A 274 5.56 -19.30 10.07
C GLU A 274 5.81 -20.03 8.74
N ASP A 275 5.62 -19.34 7.62
CA ASP A 275 5.85 -19.86 6.28
C ASP A 275 6.45 -18.75 5.40
N PRO A 276 7.78 -18.76 5.17
CA PRO A 276 8.44 -17.74 4.35
C PRO A 276 7.87 -17.62 2.92
N SER A 277 7.25 -18.67 2.39
CA SER A 277 6.59 -18.64 1.08
C SER A 277 5.34 -17.74 1.06
N ALA A 278 4.77 -17.40 2.23
CA ALA A 278 3.69 -16.41 2.33
C ALA A 278 4.12 -15.02 1.83
N TYR A 279 5.43 -14.71 1.84
CA TYR A 279 5.96 -13.48 1.28
C TYR A 279 5.63 -13.34 -0.22
N THR A 280 5.58 -14.44 -0.99
CA THR A 280 5.26 -14.42 -2.43
C THR A 280 3.91 -13.75 -2.69
N GLY A 281 2.86 -14.15 -1.95
CA GLY A 281 1.54 -13.55 -2.06
C GLY A 281 1.55 -12.06 -1.72
N LEU A 282 2.09 -11.71 -0.55
CA LEU A 282 2.19 -10.33 -0.07
C LEU A 282 3.01 -9.43 -1.00
N TYR A 283 4.08 -9.96 -1.61
CA TYR A 283 4.88 -9.24 -2.59
C TYR A 283 4.07 -8.91 -3.84
N HIS A 284 3.19 -9.80 -4.30
CA HIS A 284 2.34 -9.62 -5.47
C HIS A 284 1.02 -8.89 -5.20
N TRP A 285 0.79 -8.39 -3.98
CA TRP A 285 -0.33 -7.51 -3.71
C TRP A 285 -0.18 -6.17 -4.46
N GLU A 286 -1.32 -5.66 -4.93
CA GLU A 286 -1.44 -4.44 -5.71
C GLU A 286 -1.84 -3.25 -4.84
N ILE A 287 -1.88 -2.04 -5.42
CA ILE A 287 -2.32 -0.85 -4.71
C ILE A 287 -3.82 -0.66 -4.86
N HIS A 288 -4.52 -0.64 -3.72
CA HIS A 288 -5.97 -0.45 -3.66
C HIS A 288 -6.34 0.70 -2.73
N PHE A 289 -7.11 1.65 -3.26
CA PHE A 289 -7.56 2.86 -2.57
C PHE A 289 -9.05 2.77 -2.21
N ASN A 290 -9.38 2.92 -0.93
CA ASN A 290 -10.76 2.89 -0.43
C ASN A 290 -11.42 4.27 -0.60
N ALA A 291 -12.05 4.49 -1.75
CA ALA A 291 -12.75 5.72 -2.12
C ALA A 291 -14.23 5.69 -1.73
N ASP A 292 -14.92 6.82 -1.90
CA ASP A 292 -16.38 6.96 -1.79
C ASP A 292 -17.14 6.07 -2.81
N ALA A 293 -16.58 5.89 -4.00
CA ALA A 293 -17.08 4.98 -5.02
C ALA A 293 -16.72 3.50 -4.80
N GLY A 294 -16.16 3.15 -3.64
CA GLY A 294 -15.75 1.79 -3.31
C GLY A 294 -14.24 1.57 -3.39
N ASP A 295 -13.86 0.30 -3.47
CA ASP A 295 -12.46 -0.11 -3.55
C ASP A 295 -11.92 0.03 -4.97
N LEU A 296 -10.85 0.81 -5.13
CA LEU A 296 -10.30 1.15 -6.43
C LEU A 296 -8.88 0.61 -6.58
N TRP A 297 -8.67 -0.23 -7.58
CA TRP A 297 -7.35 -0.69 -7.97
C TRP A 297 -6.60 0.40 -8.74
N LEU A 298 -5.40 0.75 -8.24
CA LEU A 298 -4.46 1.66 -8.88
C LEU A 298 -3.28 0.83 -9.41
N PRO A 299 -3.27 0.47 -10.71
CA PRO A 299 -2.22 -0.40 -11.26
C PRO A 299 -0.88 0.33 -11.37
N VAL A 300 0.20 -0.43 -11.48
CA VAL A 300 1.50 0.10 -11.92
C VAL A 300 1.32 0.91 -13.21
N GLY A 301 1.89 2.11 -13.24
CA GLY A 301 1.68 3.08 -14.31
C GLY A 301 0.61 4.13 -14.00
N TYR A 302 -0.16 4.01 -12.92
CA TYR A 302 -0.95 5.12 -12.39
C TYR A 302 -0.03 6.29 -12.04
N VAL A 303 -0.32 7.48 -12.55
CA VAL A 303 0.43 8.71 -12.26
C VAL A 303 -0.53 9.89 -12.15
N GLN A 304 -0.49 10.60 -11.03
CA GLN A 304 -1.18 11.89 -10.86
C GLN A 304 -0.23 12.91 -10.24
N ARG A 305 -0.14 14.10 -10.87
CA ARG A 305 0.69 15.22 -10.36
C ARG A 305 -0.03 16.06 -9.32
N ALA A 306 -1.35 15.98 -9.28
CA ALA A 306 -2.22 16.65 -8.32
C ALA A 306 -3.38 15.71 -8.00
N PRO A 307 -4.04 15.86 -6.83
CA PRO A 307 -5.23 15.07 -6.53
C PRO A 307 -6.30 15.22 -7.62
N ILE A 308 -6.92 14.10 -8.00
CA ILE A 308 -7.98 14.05 -9.02
C ILE A 308 -9.25 13.48 -8.39
N SER A 309 -10.42 13.91 -8.85
CA SER A 309 -11.67 13.34 -8.33
C SER A 309 -11.81 11.87 -8.75
N VAL A 310 -12.39 11.07 -7.87
CA VAL A 310 -12.68 9.65 -8.10
C VAL A 310 -13.58 9.47 -9.33
N GLN A 311 -14.58 10.34 -9.49
CA GLN A 311 -15.48 10.31 -10.65
C GLN A 311 -14.72 10.53 -11.96
N GLU A 312 -13.83 11.53 -12.00
CA GLU A 312 -13.06 11.82 -13.21
C GLU A 312 -12.06 10.70 -13.52
N TYR A 313 -11.43 10.12 -12.50
CA TYR A 313 -10.56 8.97 -12.68
C TYR A 313 -11.31 7.77 -13.27
N LEU A 314 -12.48 7.42 -12.71
CA LEU A 314 -13.28 6.27 -13.15
C LEU A 314 -13.88 6.44 -14.54
N ARG A 315 -14.18 7.66 -14.96
CA ARG A 315 -14.59 7.95 -16.35
C ARG A 315 -13.52 7.53 -17.35
N ARG A 316 -12.23 7.63 -16.96
CA ARG A 316 -11.08 7.25 -17.79
C ARG A 316 -10.62 5.81 -17.56
N ASN A 317 -10.85 5.28 -16.36
CA ASN A 317 -10.37 3.97 -15.91
C ASN A 317 -11.50 3.16 -15.25
N PRO A 318 -12.56 2.79 -16.01
CA PRO A 318 -13.71 2.10 -15.44
C PRO A 318 -13.35 0.73 -14.83
N SER A 319 -12.32 0.06 -15.37
CA SER A 319 -11.83 -1.24 -14.88
C SER A 319 -11.11 -1.19 -13.53
N SER A 320 -10.83 0.01 -13.00
CA SER A 320 -10.26 0.16 -11.65
C SER A 320 -11.26 -0.11 -10.54
N ARG A 321 -12.57 -0.08 -10.84
CA ARG A 321 -13.61 -0.41 -9.88
C ARG A 321 -13.78 -1.93 -9.81
N ALA A 322 -14.07 -2.43 -8.62
CA ALA A 322 -14.54 -3.80 -8.46
C ALA A 322 -15.74 -4.08 -9.39
N PRO A 323 -15.82 -5.27 -10.01
CA PRO A 323 -16.98 -5.66 -10.80
C PRO A 323 -18.24 -5.69 -9.92
N GLU A 324 -19.38 -5.34 -10.53
CA GLU A 324 -20.70 -5.40 -9.89
C GLU A 324 -21.15 -6.85 -9.63
#